data_AF-A0A966USE5-F1
#
_entry.id   AF-A0A966USE5-F1
#
_cell.length_a   1.000
_cell.length_b   1.000
_cell.length_c   1.000
_cell.angle_alpha   90.00
_cell.angle_beta   90.00
_cell.angle_gamma   90.00
#
_symmetry.space_group_name_H-M   'P 1'
#
loop_
_entity.id
_entity.type
_entity.pdbx_description
1 polymer ?
#
loop_
_entity_poly.entity_id
_entity_poly.type
_entity_poly.pdbx_seq_one_letter_code
_entity_poly.pdbx_strand_id
1 'polypeptide(L)' 'MVIFNNGYGASVIKTDKSYGSKDGLYELAVIYNNDICYDTPITDDVLGYLTEGEVTDLLQKIEAL' A
#
# COMPACT_ATOMS: atom_id res chain seq x y z
N MET A 1 0.66 8.42 -4.20
CA MET A 1 1.42 7.37 -4.91
C MET A 1 2.90 7.63 -4.70
N VAL A 2 3.66 6.59 -4.37
CA VAL A 2 5.12 6.60 -4.19
C VAL A 2 5.70 5.61 -5.20
N ILE A 3 6.79 5.97 -5.88
CA ILE A 3 7.50 5.11 -6.84
C ILE A 3 8.97 5.08 -6.44
N PHE A 4 9.57 3.89 -6.42
CA PHE A 4 10.96 3.64 -6.06
C PHE A 4 11.82 3.33 -7.30
N ASN A 5 13.14 3.35 -7.12
CA ASN A 5 14.09 3.14 -8.22
C ASN A 5 14.06 1.71 -8.80
N ASN A 6 13.52 0.74 -8.08
CA ASN A 6 13.33 -0.65 -8.55
C ASN A 6 12.14 -0.81 -9.53
N GLY A 7 11.44 0.28 -9.85
CA GLY A 7 10.26 0.28 -10.74
C GLY A 7 8.95 -0.08 -10.03
N TYR A 8 9.01 -0.52 -8.76
CA TYR A 8 7.86 -0.74 -7.92
C TYR A 8 7.48 0.53 -7.14
N GLY A 9 6.28 0.51 -6.57
CA GLY A 9 5.73 1.59 -5.80
C GLY A 9 4.45 1.21 -5.07
N ALA A 10 3.78 2.20 -4.51
CA ALA A 10 2.53 2.01 -3.81
C ALA A 10 1.54 3.15 -4.09
N SER A 11 0.28 2.80 -4.25
CA SER A 11 -0.85 3.72 -4.12
C SER A 11 -1.42 3.59 -2.71
N VAL A 12 -1.33 4.66 -1.92
CA VAL A 12 -1.83 4.70 -0.54
C VAL A 12 -2.97 5.70 -0.48
N ILE A 13 -4.13 5.25 0.01
CA ILE A 13 -5.30 6.09 0.25
C ILE A 13 -5.78 5.92 1.69
N LYS A 14 -6.49 6.93 2.21
CA LYS A 14 -7.10 6.90 3.54
C LYS A 14 -8.61 7.04 3.38
N THR A 15 -9.38 6.12 3.96
CA THR A 15 -10.85 6.14 3.83
C THR A 15 -11.50 6.54 5.15
N ASP A 16 -12.26 7.64 5.14
CA ASP A 16 -12.92 8.20 6.34
C ASP A 16 -14.29 7.53 6.65
N LYS A 17 -14.71 6.50 5.89
CA LYS A 17 -16.08 5.95 5.90
C LYS A 17 -16.21 4.46 6.26
N SER A 18 -15.19 3.83 6.84
CA SER A 18 -15.32 2.46 7.35
C SER A 18 -16.02 2.43 8.73
N TYR A 19 -16.75 1.35 9.03
CA TYR A 19 -17.41 1.12 10.33
C TYR A 19 -16.34 0.93 11.43
N GLY A 20 -15.85 2.04 11.97
CA GLY A 20 -14.76 2.11 12.96
C GLY A 20 -14.13 3.51 13.06
N SER A 21 -14.89 4.56 12.74
CA SER A 21 -14.46 5.92 12.39
C SER A 21 -13.84 6.76 13.52
N LYS A 22 -12.82 6.26 14.21
CA LYS A 22 -11.96 7.10 15.08
C LYS A 22 -10.48 7.07 14.73
N ASP A 23 -9.99 6.04 14.04
CA ASP A 23 -8.54 5.92 13.75
C ASP A 23 -8.13 6.00 12.28
N GLY A 24 -9.10 6.09 11.34
CA GLY A 24 -8.84 6.37 9.92
C GLY A 24 -7.84 5.41 9.28
N LEU A 25 -8.34 4.33 8.68
CA LEU A 25 -7.47 3.27 8.17
C LEU A 25 -7.02 3.56 6.73
N TYR A 26 -5.81 3.07 6.42
CA TYR A 26 -5.21 3.19 5.11
C TYR A 26 -5.48 1.94 4.27
N GLU A 27 -5.52 2.14 2.96
CA GLU A 27 -5.47 1.09 1.96
C GLU A 27 -4.21 1.28 1.10
N LEU A 28 -3.54 0.18 0.78
CA LEU A 28 -2.29 0.16 0.01
C LEU A 28 -2.39 -0.87 -1.12
N ALA A 29 -2.14 -0.43 -2.35
CA ALA A 29 -1.95 -1.29 -3.51
C ALA A 29 -0.51 -1.18 -4.02
N VAL A 30 0.13 -2.31 -4.37
CA VAL A 30 1.46 -2.30 -5.00
C VAL A 30 1.32 -1.86 -6.45
N ILE A 31 2.22 -0.99 -6.90
CA ILE A 31 2.29 -0.47 -8.27
C ILE A 31 3.58 -0.96 -8.92
N TYR A 32 3.53 -1.36 -10.18
CA TYR A 32 4.70 -1.61 -11.02
C TYR A 32 4.43 -1.09 -12.43
N ASN A 33 5.37 -0.34 -13.02
CA ASN A 33 5.18 0.29 -14.33
C ASN A 33 3.87 1.09 -14.46
N ASN A 34 3.51 1.84 -13.41
CA ASN A 34 2.30 2.68 -13.31
C ASN A 34 0.96 1.93 -13.22
N ASP A 35 0.94 0.59 -13.17
CA ASP A 35 -0.26 -0.22 -13.00
C ASP A 35 -0.25 -0.99 -11.66
N ILE A 36 -1.44 -1.36 -11.16
CA ILE A 36 -1.54 -2.19 -9.95
C ILE A 36 -0.95 -3.57 -10.24
N CYS A 37 -0.05 -4.01 -9.36
CA CYS A 37 0.63 -5.29 -9.44
C CYS A 37 0.11 -6.23 -8.35
N TYR A 38 -0.50 -7.33 -8.79
CA TYR A 38 -0.99 -8.42 -7.94
C TYR A 38 -0.03 -9.63 -7.91
N ASP A 39 1.06 -9.57 -8.65
CA ASP A 39 2.06 -10.65 -8.72
C ASP A 39 3.31 -10.25 -7.94
N THR A 40 3.15 -10.04 -6.63
CA THR A 40 4.26 -9.70 -5.74
C THR A 40 4.32 -10.65 -4.54
N PRO A 41 5.51 -10.92 -3.99
CA PRO A 41 5.63 -11.70 -2.76
C PRO A 41 5.11 -10.96 -1.51
N ILE A 42 4.69 -9.68 -1.65
CA ILE A 42 4.17 -8.86 -0.56
C ILE A 42 2.66 -9.04 -0.42
N THR A 43 1.93 -8.92 -1.53
CA THR A 43 0.47 -9.08 -1.60
C THR A 43 0.04 -9.34 -3.04
N ASP A 44 -1.06 -10.06 -3.19
CA ASP A 44 -1.79 -10.30 -4.43
C ASP A 44 -3.14 -9.57 -4.48
N ASP A 45 -3.40 -8.67 -3.51
CA ASP A 45 -4.60 -7.82 -3.43
C ASP A 45 -4.28 -6.44 -2.82
N VAL A 46 -5.26 -5.54 -2.84
CA VAL A 46 -5.24 -4.28 -2.09
C VAL A 46 -5.37 -4.56 -0.60
N LEU A 47 -4.36 -4.15 0.17
CA LEU A 47 -4.35 -4.29 1.62
C LEU A 47 -5.13 -3.13 2.24
N GLY A 48 -6.19 -3.43 2.97
CA GLY A 48 -6.98 -2.43 3.71
C GLY A 48 -6.79 -2.51 5.22
N TYR A 49 -7.47 -1.61 5.94
CA TYR A 49 -7.48 -1.55 7.40
C TYR A 49 -6.08 -1.34 8.03
N LEU A 50 -5.16 -0.70 7.30
CA LEU A 50 -3.78 -0.50 7.72
C LEU A 50 -3.63 0.72 8.62
N THR A 51 -2.74 0.62 9.61
CA THR A 51 -2.21 1.75 10.38
C THR A 51 -1.06 2.45 9.63
N GLU A 52 -0.67 3.64 10.08
CA GLU A 52 0.47 4.38 9.49
C GLU A 52 1.79 3.60 9.59
N GLY A 53 1.98 2.85 10.68
CA GLY A 53 3.16 1.99 10.87
C GLY A 53 3.18 0.84 9.86
N GLU A 54 2.06 0.14 9.68
CA GLU A 54 1.95 -0.95 8.70
C GLU A 54 2.15 -0.46 7.27
N VAL A 55 1.63 0.73 6.93
CA VAL A 55 1.91 1.36 5.64
C VAL A 55 3.42 1.59 5.47
N THR A 56 4.09 2.13 6.49
CA THR A 56 5.53 2.40 6.44
C THR A 56 6.34 1.11 6.23
N ASP A 57 6.00 0.05 6.97
CA ASP A 57 6.67 -1.26 6.84
C ASP A 57 6.46 -1.87 5.45
N LEU A 58 5.25 -1.73 4.88
CA LEU A 58 4.96 -2.18 3.53
C LEU A 58 5.75 -1.39 2.48
N LEU A 59 5.86 -0.07 2.63
CA LEU A 59 6.66 0.76 1.73
C LEU A 59 8.13 0.34 1.72
N GLN A 60 8.72 0.04 2.88
CA GLN A 60 10.09 -0.47 2.97
C GLN A 60 10.26 -1.84 2.29
N LYS A 61 9.27 -2.73 2.42
CA LYS A 61 9.28 -4.03 1.72
C LYS A 61 9.21 -3.84 0.21
N ILE A 62 8.37 -2.92 -0.27
CA ILE A 62 8.23 -2.62 -1.71
C ILE A 62 9.51 -2.00 -2.26
N GLU A 63 10.16 -1.10 -1.52
CA GLU A 63 11.45 -0.50 -1.91
C GLU A 63 12.58 -1.55 -2.01
N ALA A 64 12.51 -2.61 -1.20
CA ALA A 64 13.51 -3.68 -1.14
C ALA A 64 13.29 -4.82 -2.15
N LEU A 65 12.23 -4.78 -2.97
CA LEU A 65 12.01 -5.70 -4.10
C LEU A 65 13.06 -5.49 -5.20
#